data_AF-A0A8B7YZT2-F1
#
_entry.id   AF-A0A8B7YZT2-F1
#
_cell.length_a   1.000
_cell.length_b   1.000
_cell.length_c   1.000
_cell.angle_alpha   90.00
_cell.angle_beta   90.00
_cell.angle_gamma   90.00
#
_symmetry.space_group_name_H-M   'P 1'
#
loop_
_entity.id
_entity.type
_entity.pdbx_description
1 polymer ?
#
loop_
_entity_poly.entity_id
_entity_poly.type
_entity_poly.pdbx_seq_one_letter_code
_entity_poly.pdbx_strand_id
1 'polypeptide(L)'
;MTSVANISDAKYTFLHLDGKTCEALNAKNIQDLLMKWSMKGRMSVQYFSYDAAFQSYQKEAFALDFLQNQNVKSTLEVLSDSNSWCLVGYHAHKVEVIPVQCNVTSMTFFDRLFDQGIVRDSGRIVKCLDEFHEEFQISDELRKMLLVEESDYYSIFSDSERQEFLFLLFKHLCLGGEVCQYEDNIQSYLDTAKSIYKELISVQKDSTRQLRVTSLVYQLRAWDQTGYQYYPCDKDHSQTFAYLIIDPLKRQAAVLYHKFGGGVFS
;
A
#
# COMPACT_ATOMS: atom_id res chain seq x y z
N MET A 1 17.95 -19.39 38.93
CA MET A 1 18.37 -18.14 38.26
C MET A 1 18.66 -18.47 36.82
N THR A 2 17.61 -18.47 36.00
CA THR A 2 17.69 -18.81 34.58
C THR A 2 18.06 -17.53 33.84
N SER A 3 19.19 -17.55 33.14
CA SER A 3 19.70 -16.43 32.36
C SER A 3 18.69 -16.00 31.32
N VAL A 4 18.15 -14.78 31.45
CA VAL A 4 17.46 -14.08 30.37
C VAL A 4 18.51 -13.86 29.29
N ALA A 5 18.36 -14.55 28.16
CA ALA A 5 19.15 -14.25 26.97
C ALA A 5 18.83 -12.81 26.57
N ASN A 6 19.81 -11.91 26.72
CA ASN A 6 19.78 -10.60 26.07
C ASN A 6 19.69 -10.86 24.56
N ILE A 7 18.50 -10.77 24.00
CA ILE A 7 18.31 -10.63 22.57
C ILE A 7 18.88 -9.24 22.27
N SER A 8 20.06 -9.19 21.67
CA SER A 8 20.55 -7.93 21.11
C SER A 8 19.53 -7.50 20.06
N ASP A 9 18.80 -6.41 20.30
CA ASP A 9 18.04 -5.73 19.26
C ASP A 9 19.06 -5.30 18.19
N ALA A 10 19.08 -6.02 17.08
CA ALA A 10 19.98 -5.73 15.99
C ALA A 10 19.60 -4.36 15.44
N LYS A 11 20.47 -3.37 15.63
CA LYS A 11 20.28 -2.04 15.06
C LYS A 11 20.52 -2.11 13.56
N TYR A 12 19.49 -1.83 12.76
CA TYR A 12 19.60 -1.90 11.30
C TYR A 12 20.24 -0.64 10.71
N THR A 13 21.12 -0.82 9.72
CA THR A 13 21.54 0.27 8.83
C THR A 13 20.76 0.18 7.53
N PHE A 14 20.30 1.33 7.04
CA PHE A 14 19.54 1.43 5.80
C PHE A 14 20.27 2.29 4.78
N LEU A 15 20.19 1.90 3.51
CA LEU A 15 20.70 2.66 2.38
C LEU A 15 19.59 2.81 1.36
N HIS A 16 19.33 4.04 0.94
CA HIS A 16 18.40 4.32 -0.16
C HIS A 16 18.98 3.78 -1.47
N LEU A 17 18.13 3.20 -2.29
CA LEU A 17 18.48 2.62 -3.58
C LEU A 17 18.04 3.58 -4.69
N ASP A 18 18.68 4.74 -4.79
CA ASP A 18 18.32 5.86 -5.69
C ASP A 18 18.17 5.45 -7.16
N GLY A 19 18.93 4.42 -7.60
CA GLY A 19 18.87 3.89 -8.96
C GLY A 19 17.72 2.90 -9.21
N LYS A 20 16.95 2.53 -8.18
CA LYS A 20 15.84 1.58 -8.29
C LYS A 20 14.52 2.34 -8.17
N THR A 21 13.73 2.29 -9.23
CA THR A 21 12.39 2.90 -9.30
C THR A 21 11.31 1.86 -9.50
N CYS A 22 10.06 2.19 -9.17
CA CYS A 22 8.93 1.31 -9.47
C CYS A 22 8.51 1.44 -10.94
N GLU A 23 8.86 0.45 -11.77
CA GLU A 23 8.60 0.42 -13.21
C GLU A 23 7.10 0.41 -13.51
N ALA A 24 6.29 -0.30 -12.73
CA ALA A 24 4.84 -0.35 -12.86
C ALA A 24 4.23 1.04 -12.63
N LEU A 25 4.63 1.75 -11.58
CA LEU A 25 4.16 3.12 -11.37
C LEU A 25 4.65 4.05 -12.48
N ASN A 26 5.86 3.87 -13.01
CA ASN A 26 6.40 4.72 -14.07
C ASN A 26 5.90 4.37 -15.49
N ALA A 27 5.20 3.26 -15.66
CA ALA A 27 4.66 2.85 -16.96
C ALA A 27 3.64 3.86 -17.47
N LYS A 28 3.79 4.31 -18.73
CA LYS A 28 2.98 5.40 -19.30
C LYS A 28 1.47 5.15 -19.17
N ASN A 29 1.01 3.95 -19.47
CA ASN A 29 -0.41 3.59 -19.36
C ASN A 29 -0.92 3.67 -17.91
N ILE A 30 -0.11 3.29 -16.93
CA ILE A 30 -0.46 3.39 -15.51
C ILE A 30 -0.41 4.86 -15.06
N GLN A 31 0.56 5.64 -15.52
CA GLN A 31 0.62 7.09 -15.26
C GLN A 31 -0.61 7.83 -15.79
N ASP A 32 -1.11 7.47 -16.97
CA ASP A 32 -2.33 8.05 -17.54
C ASP A 32 -3.57 7.69 -16.70
N LEU A 33 -3.66 6.45 -16.21
CA LEU A 33 -4.72 6.01 -15.29
C LEU A 33 -4.62 6.70 -13.93
N LEU A 34 -3.44 6.77 -13.31
CA LEU A 34 -3.22 7.47 -12.05
C LEU A 34 -3.52 8.97 -12.17
N MET A 35 -3.33 9.57 -13.35
CA MET A 35 -3.75 10.94 -13.61
C MET A 35 -5.27 11.05 -13.57
N LYS A 36 -6.00 10.17 -14.27
CA LYS A 36 -7.47 10.11 -14.22
C LYS A 36 -7.98 9.90 -12.80
N TRP A 37 -7.34 9.02 -12.04
CA TRP A 37 -7.73 8.67 -10.67
C TRP A 37 -7.23 9.68 -9.64
N SER A 38 -6.63 10.83 -10.04
CA SER A 38 -6.11 11.85 -9.13
C SER A 38 -5.04 11.36 -8.13
N MET A 39 -4.28 10.33 -8.51
CA MET A 39 -3.19 9.76 -7.69
C MET A 39 -1.79 10.08 -8.24
N LYS A 40 -1.70 10.51 -9.50
CA LYS A 40 -0.42 10.89 -10.12
C LYS A 40 0.23 12.05 -9.36
N GLY A 41 1.54 11.92 -9.12
CA GLY A 41 2.32 12.88 -8.34
C GLY A 41 2.09 12.80 -6.83
N ARG A 42 1.20 11.91 -6.35
CA ARG A 42 0.91 11.70 -4.92
C ARG A 42 1.20 10.29 -4.42
N MET A 43 1.32 9.33 -5.33
CA MET A 43 1.71 7.96 -5.05
C MET A 43 3.18 7.75 -5.42
N SER A 44 3.98 7.15 -4.53
CA SER A 44 5.38 6.85 -4.80
C SER A 44 5.83 5.53 -4.17
N VAL A 45 6.90 4.96 -4.71
CA VAL A 45 7.59 3.81 -4.11
C VAL A 45 9.08 4.15 -4.01
N GLN A 46 9.63 4.04 -2.81
CA GLN A 46 11.06 4.21 -2.54
C GLN A 46 11.65 2.90 -2.03
N TYR A 47 12.87 2.56 -2.44
CA TYR A 47 13.51 1.29 -2.09
C TYR A 47 14.74 1.51 -1.22
N PHE A 48 14.93 0.62 -0.25
CA PHE A 48 16.04 0.64 0.68
C PHE A 48 16.64 -0.76 0.80
N SER A 49 17.95 -0.87 0.98
CA SER A 49 18.59 -2.10 1.44
C SER A 49 18.92 -2.01 2.93
N TYR A 50 19.02 -3.15 3.60
CA TYR A 50 19.44 -3.22 4.99
C TYR A 50 20.47 -4.33 5.25
N ASP A 51 21.26 -4.20 6.31
CA ASP A 51 22.48 -4.99 6.54
C ASP A 51 22.30 -6.22 7.44
N ALA A 52 21.27 -6.27 8.28
CA ALA A 52 20.99 -7.38 9.19
C ALA A 52 19.88 -8.33 8.70
N ALA A 53 19.81 -9.54 9.26
CA ALA A 53 18.72 -10.47 8.95
C ALA A 53 17.43 -10.04 9.67
N PHE A 54 16.32 -10.00 8.95
CA PHE A 54 15.01 -9.62 9.51
C PHE A 54 14.20 -10.85 9.92
N GLN A 55 13.55 -10.76 11.08
CA GLN A 55 12.53 -11.71 11.54
C GLN A 55 11.21 -10.98 11.81
N SER A 56 10.08 -11.60 11.47
CA SER A 56 8.75 -10.96 11.54
C SER A 56 8.35 -10.49 12.94
N TYR A 57 8.86 -11.11 14.00
CA TYR A 57 8.62 -10.65 15.38
C TYR A 57 9.34 -9.34 15.72
N GLN A 58 10.31 -8.91 14.90
CA GLN A 58 11.07 -7.66 15.07
C GLN A 58 10.45 -6.50 14.30
N LYS A 59 9.26 -6.64 13.72
CA LYS A 59 8.63 -5.63 12.85
C LYS A 59 8.55 -4.24 13.49
N GLU A 60 8.23 -4.14 14.78
CA GLU A 60 8.19 -2.86 15.50
C GLU A 60 9.58 -2.24 15.65
N ALA A 61 10.58 -3.03 16.08
CA ALA A 61 11.96 -2.58 16.24
C ALA A 61 12.58 -2.17 14.89
N PHE A 62 12.36 -2.96 13.83
CA PHE A 62 12.80 -2.67 12.48
C PHE A 62 12.22 -1.37 11.95
N ALA A 63 10.90 -1.15 12.11
CA ALA A 63 10.24 0.06 11.65
C ALA A 63 10.71 1.31 12.43
N LEU A 64 10.95 1.16 13.74
CA LEU A 64 11.51 2.23 14.56
C LEU A 64 12.93 2.57 14.13
N ASP A 65 13.80 1.56 13.96
CA ASP A 65 15.16 1.74 13.45
C ASP A 65 15.17 2.38 12.06
N PHE A 66 14.26 1.95 11.17
CA PHE A 66 14.10 2.49 9.82
C PHE A 66 13.82 3.98 9.87
N LEU A 67 12.82 4.41 10.64
CA LEU A 67 12.41 5.82 10.72
C LEU A 67 13.28 6.67 11.66
N GLN A 68 14.18 6.06 12.44
CA GLN A 68 15.23 6.77 13.18
C GLN A 68 16.55 6.88 12.40
N ASN A 69 16.74 6.08 11.35
CA ASN A 69 17.97 6.04 10.60
C ASN A 69 18.21 7.36 9.85
N GLN A 70 19.42 7.92 9.98
CA GLN A 70 19.75 9.22 9.40
C GLN A 70 19.68 9.22 7.86
N ASN A 71 20.03 8.11 7.19
CA ASN A 71 19.93 8.01 5.73
C ASN A 71 18.47 8.07 5.30
N VAL A 72 17.60 7.26 5.94
CA VAL A 72 16.15 7.23 5.67
C VAL A 72 15.54 8.61 5.89
N LYS A 73 15.86 9.28 7.00
CA LYS A 73 15.38 10.64 7.28
C LYS A 73 15.77 11.66 6.19
N SER A 74 16.96 11.49 5.60
CA SER A 74 17.49 12.39 4.57
C SER A 74 17.13 12.01 3.13
N THR A 75 16.43 10.89 2.91
CA THR A 75 16.06 10.43 1.57
C THR A 75 14.60 10.07 1.42
N LEU A 76 13.93 9.56 2.47
CA LEU A 76 12.53 9.19 2.44
C LEU A 76 11.67 10.44 2.23
N GLU A 77 10.95 10.48 1.11
CA GLU A 77 10.10 11.60 0.75
C GLU A 77 8.64 11.42 1.22
N VAL A 78 8.00 12.55 1.54
CA VAL A 78 6.57 12.70 1.84
C VAL A 78 6.03 13.96 1.18
N LEU A 79 4.71 14.02 1.01
CA LEU A 79 4.05 15.24 0.53
C LEU A 79 3.74 16.19 1.69
N SER A 80 4.25 17.41 1.60
CA SER A 80 3.90 18.51 2.50
C SER A 80 2.44 18.95 2.33
N ASP A 81 1.97 19.86 3.18
CA ASP A 81 0.64 20.48 3.03
C ASP A 81 0.57 21.46 1.85
N SER A 82 1.70 21.95 1.38
CA SER A 82 1.79 22.73 0.14
C SER A 82 1.84 21.84 -1.12
N ASN A 83 1.51 20.55 -0.99
CA ASN A 83 1.57 19.55 -2.06
C ASN A 83 2.94 19.48 -2.76
N SER A 84 4.01 19.72 -1.99
CA SER A 84 5.39 19.63 -2.48
C SER A 84 6.08 18.43 -1.85
N TRP A 85 6.80 17.65 -2.64
CA TRP A 85 7.62 16.58 -2.09
C TRP A 85 8.76 17.17 -1.26
N CYS A 86 8.89 16.66 -0.03
CA CYS A 86 9.98 17.02 0.87
C CYS A 86 10.48 15.77 1.60
N LEU A 87 11.69 15.86 2.12
CA LEU A 87 12.24 14.81 2.97
C LEU A 87 11.46 14.73 4.29
N VAL A 88 11.30 13.53 4.82
CA VAL A 88 10.63 13.30 6.11
C VAL A 88 11.25 14.15 7.21
N GLY A 89 12.57 14.18 7.36
CA GLY A 89 13.25 15.12 8.27
C GLY A 89 13.02 14.94 9.78
N TYR A 90 12.04 14.15 10.22
CA TYR A 90 11.73 13.85 11.62
C TYR A 90 12.37 12.56 12.12
N HIS A 91 12.51 12.43 13.44
CA HIS A 91 12.85 11.16 14.11
C HIS A 91 11.57 10.54 14.67
N ALA A 92 11.35 9.26 14.37
CA ALA A 92 10.29 8.50 15.02
C ALA A 92 10.62 8.33 16.51
N HIS A 93 9.72 8.81 17.38
CA HIS A 93 9.71 8.44 18.80
C HIS A 93 8.80 7.23 19.03
N LYS A 94 7.71 7.14 18.27
CA LYS A 94 6.76 6.02 18.27
C LYS A 94 6.45 5.62 16.84
N VAL A 95 6.27 4.32 16.64
CA VAL A 95 5.76 3.74 15.39
C VAL A 95 4.55 2.85 15.69
N GLU A 96 3.68 2.72 14.71
CA GLU A 96 2.61 1.73 14.67
C GLU A 96 2.79 0.91 13.39
N VAL A 97 2.79 -0.40 13.55
CA VAL A 97 3.13 -1.36 12.51
C VAL A 97 2.04 -2.42 12.48
N ILE A 98 1.07 -2.26 11.57
CA ILE A 98 -0.06 -3.17 11.45
C ILE A 98 0.27 -4.21 10.36
N PRO A 99 0.35 -5.51 10.68
CA PRO A 99 0.57 -6.55 9.67
C PRO A 99 -0.56 -6.58 8.64
N VAL A 100 -0.18 -6.64 7.37
CA VAL A 100 -1.10 -6.76 6.24
C VAL A 100 -0.85 -8.11 5.58
N GLN A 101 -1.91 -8.90 5.39
CA GLN A 101 -1.78 -10.19 4.72
C GLN A 101 -1.39 -9.96 3.27
N CYS A 102 -0.54 -10.80 2.70
CA CYS A 102 -0.13 -10.67 1.31
C CYS A 102 0.05 -12.04 0.67
N ASN A 103 -0.88 -12.96 0.92
CA ASN A 103 -0.75 -14.36 0.51
C ASN A 103 -1.32 -14.65 -0.89
N VAL A 104 -2.08 -13.71 -1.46
CA VAL A 104 -2.76 -13.92 -2.75
C VAL A 104 -1.76 -13.99 -3.91
N THR A 105 -1.69 -15.14 -4.58
CA THR A 105 -0.78 -15.38 -5.72
C THR A 105 -1.48 -15.38 -7.08
N SER A 106 -2.81 -15.21 -7.13
CA SER A 106 -3.61 -15.30 -8.36
C SER A 106 -4.66 -14.20 -8.43
N MET A 107 -4.86 -13.63 -9.62
CA MET A 107 -5.91 -12.65 -9.87
C MET A 107 -7.31 -13.28 -9.87
N THR A 108 -7.42 -14.61 -9.93
CA THR A 108 -8.70 -15.33 -9.77
C THR A 108 -9.38 -15.03 -8.43
N PHE A 109 -8.63 -14.46 -7.47
CA PHE A 109 -9.17 -13.87 -6.25
C PHE A 109 -10.34 -12.92 -6.50
N PHE A 110 -10.32 -12.18 -7.61
CA PHE A 110 -11.36 -11.22 -7.99
C PHE A 110 -12.46 -11.81 -8.90
N ASP A 111 -12.39 -13.08 -9.30
CA ASP A 111 -13.39 -13.69 -10.20
C ASP A 111 -14.81 -13.61 -9.62
N ARG A 112 -14.92 -13.65 -8.28
CA ARG A 112 -16.19 -13.49 -7.57
C ARG A 112 -16.93 -12.17 -7.86
N LEU A 113 -16.23 -11.13 -8.32
CA LEU A 113 -16.88 -9.89 -8.77
C LEU A 113 -17.76 -10.12 -10.01
N PHE A 114 -17.35 -11.05 -10.87
CA PHE A 114 -18.12 -11.49 -12.03
C PHE A 114 -19.22 -12.47 -11.61
N ASP A 115 -18.88 -13.45 -10.77
CA ASP A 115 -19.83 -14.48 -10.33
C ASP A 115 -21.03 -13.90 -9.56
N GLN A 116 -20.82 -12.82 -8.80
CA GLN A 116 -21.86 -12.13 -8.03
C GLN A 116 -22.57 -11.03 -8.83
N GLY A 117 -22.20 -10.82 -10.09
CA GLY A 117 -22.88 -9.86 -10.98
C GLY A 117 -22.55 -8.38 -10.72
N ILE A 118 -21.54 -8.07 -9.91
CA ILE A 118 -21.03 -6.69 -9.72
C ILE A 118 -20.35 -6.19 -10.99
N VAL A 119 -19.75 -7.12 -11.73
CA VAL A 119 -19.13 -6.90 -13.03
C VAL A 119 -19.75 -7.86 -14.05
N ARG A 120 -20.07 -7.35 -15.24
CA ARG A 120 -20.55 -8.15 -16.37
C ARG A 120 -19.39 -8.90 -17.04
N ASP A 121 -19.67 -9.95 -17.79
CA ASP A 121 -18.65 -10.68 -18.58
C ASP A 121 -17.81 -9.79 -19.52
N SER A 122 -18.35 -8.63 -19.92
CA SER A 122 -17.64 -7.61 -20.72
C SER A 122 -16.62 -6.78 -19.92
N GLY A 123 -16.49 -6.99 -18.61
CA GLY A 123 -15.73 -6.16 -17.67
C GLY A 123 -16.45 -4.89 -17.23
N ARG A 124 -17.64 -4.59 -17.77
CA ARG A 124 -18.43 -3.41 -17.37
C ARG A 124 -18.93 -3.55 -15.93
N ILE A 125 -18.66 -2.54 -15.11
CA ILE A 125 -19.11 -2.47 -13.72
C ILE A 125 -20.60 -2.09 -13.70
N VAL A 126 -21.39 -2.79 -12.90
CA VAL A 126 -22.83 -2.53 -12.76
C VAL A 126 -23.06 -1.22 -12.02
N LYS A 127 -23.87 -0.34 -12.64
CA LYS A 127 -24.23 0.96 -12.07
C LYS A 127 -25.27 0.83 -10.97
N CYS A 128 -25.18 1.70 -9.98
CA CYS A 128 -26.18 1.85 -8.92
C CYS A 128 -26.70 3.30 -8.90
N LEU A 129 -27.62 3.61 -7.98
CA LEU A 129 -28.02 4.99 -7.75
C LEU A 129 -26.84 5.77 -7.17
N ASP A 130 -26.69 7.02 -7.62
CA ASP A 130 -25.64 7.90 -7.12
C ASP A 130 -25.86 8.23 -5.64
N GLU A 131 -24.87 7.93 -4.82
CA GLU A 131 -24.81 8.28 -3.41
C GLU A 131 -23.40 8.73 -3.02
N PHE A 132 -23.29 9.39 -1.87
CA PHE A 132 -21.99 9.78 -1.31
C PHE A 132 -21.76 9.00 -0.02
N HIS A 133 -20.54 8.47 0.11
CA HIS A 133 -20.05 7.87 1.34
C HIS A 133 -18.73 8.55 1.70
N GLU A 134 -18.75 9.32 2.79
CA GLU A 134 -17.66 10.22 3.17
C GLU A 134 -17.30 11.17 2.00
N GLU A 135 -16.03 11.19 1.58
CA GLU A 135 -15.51 11.99 0.48
C GLU A 135 -15.61 11.30 -0.90
N PHE A 136 -16.22 10.11 -0.97
CA PHE A 136 -16.34 9.34 -2.20
C PHE A 136 -17.75 9.38 -2.79
N GLN A 137 -17.82 9.70 -4.09
CA GLN A 137 -19.00 9.39 -4.90
C GLN A 137 -19.06 7.87 -5.17
N ILE A 138 -20.23 7.29 -4.97
CA ILE A 138 -20.60 5.93 -5.34
C ILE A 138 -21.61 6.04 -6.49
N SER A 139 -21.28 5.43 -7.62
CA SER A 139 -22.12 5.39 -8.83
C SER A 139 -22.20 3.99 -9.44
N ASP A 140 -21.63 3.01 -8.75
CA ASP A 140 -21.56 1.62 -9.17
C ASP A 140 -21.45 0.66 -7.98
N GLU A 141 -21.84 -0.59 -8.21
CA GLU A 141 -21.89 -1.64 -7.19
C GLU A 141 -20.49 -2.02 -6.68
N LEU A 142 -19.43 -1.76 -7.46
CA LEU A 142 -18.06 -2.05 -7.04
C LEU A 142 -17.63 -1.10 -5.93
N ARG A 143 -17.76 0.22 -6.15
CA ARG A 143 -17.43 1.24 -5.14
C ARG A 143 -18.32 1.10 -3.92
N LYS A 144 -19.61 0.76 -4.12
CA LYS A 144 -20.53 0.45 -3.02
C LYS A 144 -20.03 -0.72 -2.17
N MET A 145 -19.66 -1.84 -2.79
CA MET A 145 -19.10 -3.01 -2.10
C MET A 145 -17.79 -2.69 -1.36
N LEU A 146 -16.97 -1.78 -1.89
CA LEU A 146 -15.70 -1.39 -1.28
C LEU A 146 -15.85 -0.49 -0.04
N LEU A 147 -16.93 0.31 0.02
CA LEU A 147 -17.12 1.38 1.02
C LEU A 147 -18.22 1.09 2.04
N VAL A 148 -19.35 0.50 1.64
CA VAL A 148 -20.54 0.40 2.47
C VAL A 148 -20.63 -0.99 3.08
N GLU A 149 -20.42 -1.09 4.40
CA GLU A 149 -20.47 -2.36 5.15
C GLU A 149 -21.85 -3.03 5.09
N GLU A 150 -22.91 -2.23 4.98
CA GLU A 150 -24.29 -2.67 4.85
C GLU A 150 -24.70 -3.06 3.43
N SER A 151 -23.79 -2.98 2.46
CA SER A 151 -24.06 -3.45 1.09
C SER A 151 -24.29 -4.96 1.07
N ASP A 152 -25.29 -5.39 0.30
CA ASP A 152 -25.55 -6.82 0.03
C ASP A 152 -24.29 -7.55 -0.50
N TYR A 153 -23.38 -6.82 -1.15
CA TYR A 153 -22.16 -7.34 -1.74
C TYR A 153 -20.93 -7.23 -0.83
N TYR A 154 -20.99 -6.56 0.32
CA TYR A 154 -19.81 -6.32 1.16
C TYR A 154 -19.09 -7.62 1.54
N SER A 155 -19.88 -8.63 1.91
CA SER A 155 -19.44 -9.93 2.42
C SER A 155 -18.98 -10.93 1.37
N ILE A 156 -19.00 -10.57 0.08
CA ILE A 156 -18.44 -11.46 -0.97
C ILE A 156 -16.94 -11.68 -0.76
N PHE A 157 -16.25 -10.75 -0.10
CA PHE A 157 -14.91 -10.93 0.44
C PHE A 157 -15.00 -10.94 1.96
N SER A 158 -14.38 -11.92 2.61
CA SER A 158 -14.34 -11.97 4.08
C SER A 158 -13.50 -10.83 4.65
N ASP A 159 -13.68 -10.51 5.93
CA ASP A 159 -12.88 -9.48 6.60
C ASP A 159 -11.38 -9.70 6.44
N SER A 160 -10.90 -10.95 6.52
CA SER A 160 -9.48 -11.26 6.29
C SER A 160 -9.05 -11.01 4.85
N GLU A 161 -9.89 -11.35 3.87
CA GLU A 161 -9.60 -11.13 2.45
C GLU A 161 -9.59 -9.64 2.11
N ARG A 162 -10.44 -8.83 2.76
CA ARG A 162 -10.44 -7.37 2.61
C ARG A 162 -9.17 -6.72 3.18
N GLN A 163 -8.44 -7.42 4.05
CA GLN A 163 -7.14 -7.02 4.59
C GLN A 163 -5.94 -7.63 3.82
N GLU A 164 -6.17 -8.34 2.72
CA GLU A 164 -5.09 -8.76 1.82
C GLU A 164 -4.54 -7.56 1.05
N PHE A 165 -3.22 -7.44 0.94
CA PHE A 165 -2.54 -6.31 0.33
C PHE A 165 -2.94 -6.11 -1.13
N LEU A 166 -3.21 -7.21 -1.86
CA LEU A 166 -3.73 -7.13 -3.23
C LEU A 166 -5.14 -6.49 -3.26
N PHE A 167 -6.01 -6.83 -2.31
CA PHE A 167 -7.32 -6.22 -2.18
C PHE A 167 -7.23 -4.74 -1.81
N LEU A 168 -6.35 -4.39 -0.86
CA LEU A 168 -6.14 -3.00 -0.43
C LEU A 168 -5.61 -2.15 -1.59
N LEU A 169 -4.61 -2.64 -2.35
CA LEU A 169 -4.13 -1.96 -3.56
C LEU A 169 -5.27 -1.74 -4.56
N PHE A 170 -6.04 -2.77 -4.86
CA PHE A 170 -7.19 -2.67 -5.75
C PHE A 170 -8.22 -1.64 -5.25
N LYS A 171 -8.57 -1.68 -3.96
CA LYS A 171 -9.47 -0.71 -3.31
C LYS A 171 -8.93 0.71 -3.47
N HIS A 172 -7.66 0.94 -3.17
CA HIS A 172 -7.05 2.27 -3.28
C HIS A 172 -7.11 2.82 -4.71
N LEU A 173 -6.88 1.97 -5.72
CA LEU A 173 -6.97 2.38 -7.13
C LEU A 173 -8.42 2.66 -7.56
N CYS A 174 -9.38 1.85 -7.12
CA CYS A 174 -10.80 2.07 -7.41
C CYS A 174 -11.32 3.38 -6.79
N LEU A 175 -10.88 3.71 -5.58
CA LEU A 175 -11.31 4.91 -4.86
C LEU A 175 -10.63 6.18 -5.40
N GLY A 176 -9.32 6.12 -5.66
CA GLY A 176 -8.54 7.24 -6.21
C GLY A 176 -8.35 8.43 -5.23
N GLY A 177 -7.86 9.55 -5.74
CA GLY A 177 -7.70 10.81 -5.01
C GLY A 177 -8.95 11.68 -5.05
N GLU A 178 -8.79 12.94 -4.64
CA GLU A 178 -9.90 13.89 -4.40
C GLU A 178 -10.77 14.17 -5.63
N VAL A 179 -10.17 14.22 -6.82
CA VAL A 179 -10.87 14.47 -8.09
C VAL A 179 -10.84 13.23 -9.01
N CYS A 180 -11.03 12.05 -8.43
CA CYS A 180 -10.99 10.76 -9.12
C CYS A 180 -12.05 10.65 -10.23
N GLN A 181 -11.61 10.38 -11.46
CA GLN A 181 -12.45 9.97 -12.57
C GLN A 181 -12.43 8.44 -12.67
N TYR A 182 -13.41 7.80 -12.03
CA TYR A 182 -13.50 6.34 -11.97
C TYR A 182 -13.78 5.70 -13.33
N GLU A 183 -13.46 4.42 -13.47
CA GLU A 183 -13.66 3.66 -14.70
C GLU A 183 -15.02 2.95 -14.72
N ASP A 184 -15.57 2.76 -15.92
CA ASP A 184 -16.74 1.90 -16.13
C ASP A 184 -16.36 0.43 -16.37
N ASN A 185 -15.07 0.14 -16.56
CA ASN A 185 -14.56 -1.20 -16.82
C ASN A 185 -13.52 -1.58 -15.78
N ILE A 186 -13.67 -2.77 -15.17
CA ILE A 186 -12.82 -3.22 -14.08
C ILE A 186 -11.37 -3.51 -14.51
N GLN A 187 -11.14 -3.81 -15.79
CA GLN A 187 -9.86 -4.33 -16.27
C GLN A 187 -8.70 -3.38 -16.00
N SER A 188 -8.93 -2.06 -16.14
CA SER A 188 -7.93 -1.03 -15.83
C SER A 188 -7.45 -1.11 -14.38
N TYR A 189 -8.35 -1.40 -13.43
CA TYR A 189 -8.01 -1.57 -12.02
C TYR A 189 -7.26 -2.88 -11.77
N LEU A 190 -7.74 -4.00 -12.32
CA LEU A 190 -7.12 -5.32 -12.13
C LEU A 190 -5.70 -5.36 -12.70
N ASP A 191 -5.49 -4.82 -13.91
CA ASP A 191 -4.18 -4.82 -14.54
C ASP A 191 -3.19 -3.90 -13.83
N THR A 192 -3.65 -2.75 -13.34
CA THR A 192 -2.81 -1.82 -12.58
C THR A 192 -2.44 -2.40 -11.21
N ALA A 193 -3.43 -2.94 -10.48
CA ALA A 193 -3.19 -3.62 -9.19
C ALA A 193 -2.22 -4.79 -9.34
N LYS A 194 -2.43 -5.64 -10.36
CA LYS A 194 -1.54 -6.77 -10.67
C LYS A 194 -0.12 -6.33 -10.97
N SER A 195 0.05 -5.26 -11.76
CA SER A 195 1.38 -4.76 -12.16
C SER A 195 2.16 -4.25 -10.95
N ILE A 196 1.53 -3.42 -10.12
CA ILE A 196 2.12 -2.90 -8.88
C ILE A 196 2.42 -4.04 -7.90
N TYR A 197 1.45 -4.94 -7.66
CA TYR A 197 1.61 -6.04 -6.73
C TYR A 197 2.75 -6.99 -7.13
N LYS A 198 2.84 -7.35 -8.42
CA LYS A 198 3.92 -8.23 -8.92
C LYS A 198 5.32 -7.63 -8.79
N GLU A 199 5.42 -6.30 -8.79
CA GLU A 199 6.70 -5.63 -8.62
C GLU A 199 7.11 -5.52 -7.14
N LEU A 200 6.14 -5.27 -6.26
CA LEU A 200 6.40 -5.10 -4.83
C LEU A 200 6.55 -6.45 -4.09
N ILE A 201 5.82 -7.48 -4.50
CA ILE A 201 5.73 -8.75 -3.78
C ILE A 201 6.59 -9.83 -4.44
N SER A 202 7.51 -10.39 -3.65
CA SER A 202 8.33 -11.52 -4.03
C SER A 202 7.62 -12.83 -3.74
N VAL A 203 7.71 -13.76 -4.69
CA VAL A 203 7.25 -15.15 -4.54
C VAL A 203 8.40 -16.11 -4.82
N GLN A 204 8.38 -17.26 -4.14
CA GLN A 204 9.28 -18.38 -4.39
C GLN A 204 8.48 -19.67 -4.53
N LYS A 205 8.97 -20.61 -5.34
CA LYS A 205 8.45 -21.97 -5.35
C LYS A 205 8.97 -22.73 -4.13
N ASP A 206 8.06 -23.30 -3.35
CA ASP A 206 8.42 -24.18 -2.25
C ASP A 206 8.88 -25.57 -2.75
N SER A 207 9.19 -26.46 -1.81
CA SER A 207 9.57 -27.85 -2.11
C SER A 207 8.48 -28.64 -2.84
N THR A 208 7.22 -28.21 -2.75
CA THR A 208 6.06 -28.80 -3.43
C THR A 208 5.78 -28.17 -4.81
N ARG A 209 6.65 -27.24 -5.26
CA ARG A 209 6.53 -26.43 -6.49
C ARG A 209 5.36 -25.44 -6.48
N GLN A 210 4.71 -25.22 -5.35
CA GLN A 210 3.68 -24.22 -5.19
C GLN A 210 4.32 -22.85 -4.95
N LEU A 211 3.73 -21.79 -5.50
CA LEU A 211 4.19 -20.44 -5.25
C LEU A 211 3.79 -20.01 -3.85
N ARG A 212 4.75 -19.47 -3.10
CA ARG A 212 4.54 -18.87 -1.79
C ARG A 212 5.15 -17.49 -1.76
N VAL A 213 4.42 -16.53 -1.18
CA VAL A 213 4.91 -15.17 -0.95
C VAL A 213 6.00 -15.18 0.12
N THR A 214 7.11 -14.49 -0.16
CA THR A 214 8.25 -14.34 0.74
C THR A 214 8.34 -12.94 1.35
N SER A 215 7.68 -11.96 0.73
CA SER A 215 7.59 -10.60 1.27
C SER A 215 6.68 -10.54 2.50
N LEU A 216 6.90 -9.54 3.34
CA LEU A 216 6.07 -9.19 4.49
C LEU A 216 5.62 -7.74 4.33
N VAL A 217 4.33 -7.47 4.52
CA VAL A 217 3.76 -6.12 4.34
C VAL A 217 3.24 -5.61 5.68
N TYR A 218 3.56 -4.36 5.99
CA TYR A 218 3.09 -3.67 7.17
C TYR A 218 2.57 -2.28 6.81
N GLN A 219 1.38 -1.92 7.29
CA GLN A 219 0.96 -0.53 7.29
C GLN A 219 1.73 0.22 8.38
N LEU A 220 2.28 1.38 8.02
CA LEU A 220 3.22 2.13 8.85
C LEU A 220 2.68 3.52 9.19
N ARG A 221 2.64 3.84 10.48
CA ARG A 221 2.44 5.21 10.99
C ARG A 221 3.55 5.57 11.97
N ALA A 222 3.89 6.85 12.06
CA ALA A 222 4.93 7.31 12.97
C ALA A 222 4.65 8.68 13.57
N TRP A 223 5.11 8.84 14.82
CA TRP A 223 4.98 10.05 15.62
C TRP A 223 6.34 10.51 16.12
N ASP A 224 6.52 11.83 16.19
CA ASP A 224 7.69 12.43 16.81
C ASP A 224 7.58 12.46 18.34
N GLN A 225 8.59 13.03 19.01
CA GLN A 225 8.65 13.15 20.47
C GLN A 225 7.52 14.01 21.09
N THR A 226 6.86 14.85 20.29
CA THR A 226 5.75 15.71 20.75
C THR A 226 4.39 15.01 20.63
N GLY A 227 4.36 13.84 19.98
CA GLY A 227 3.13 13.13 19.66
C GLY A 227 2.51 13.57 18.33
N TYR A 228 3.22 14.31 17.48
CA TYR A 228 2.76 14.69 16.15
C TYR A 228 2.96 13.54 15.16
N GLN A 229 1.86 13.10 14.51
CA GLN A 229 1.91 12.04 13.48
C GLN A 229 2.43 12.63 12.17
N TYR A 230 3.73 12.50 11.89
CA TYR A 230 4.31 13.07 10.67
C TYR A 230 4.24 12.11 9.47
N TYR A 231 4.00 10.81 9.70
CA TYR A 231 4.03 9.80 8.64
C TYR A 231 2.81 8.85 8.72
N PRO A 232 2.11 8.58 7.60
CA PRO A 232 2.29 9.16 6.25
C PRO A 232 1.88 10.64 6.13
N CYS A 233 1.03 11.12 7.04
CA CYS A 233 0.60 12.50 7.20
C CYS A 233 -0.03 12.65 8.60
N ASP A 234 -0.28 13.89 9.02
CA ASP A 234 -1.02 14.26 10.22
C ASP A 234 -2.55 14.27 10.07
N LYS A 235 -3.05 14.12 8.84
CA LYS A 235 -4.48 14.01 8.53
C LYS A 235 -4.85 12.57 8.26
N ASP A 236 -5.80 12.06 9.03
CA ASP A 236 -6.36 10.72 8.83
C ASP A 236 -7.32 10.73 7.63
N HIS A 237 -7.12 9.80 6.72
CA HIS A 237 -7.99 9.59 5.57
C HIS A 237 -7.72 8.17 5.03
N SER A 238 -8.74 7.47 4.55
CA SER A 238 -8.62 6.08 4.08
C SER A 238 -7.68 5.91 2.87
N GLN A 239 -7.54 6.96 2.06
CA GLN A 239 -6.56 7.09 0.96
C GLN A 239 -5.25 7.76 1.38
N THR A 240 -4.95 7.96 2.65
CA THR A 240 -3.62 8.38 3.10
C THR A 240 -2.96 7.19 3.77
N PHE A 241 -2.00 6.57 3.09
CA PHE A 241 -1.41 5.31 3.51
C PHE A 241 0.09 5.25 3.26
N ALA A 242 0.76 4.44 4.07
CA ALA A 242 2.10 3.96 3.77
C ALA A 242 2.21 2.48 4.12
N TYR A 243 2.77 1.71 3.19
CA TYR A 243 3.08 0.30 3.37
C TYR A 243 4.58 0.10 3.29
N LEU A 244 5.13 -0.55 4.32
CA LEU A 244 6.49 -1.05 4.37
C LEU A 244 6.49 -2.51 3.92
N ILE A 245 7.06 -2.79 2.76
CA ILE A 245 7.17 -4.13 2.17
C ILE A 245 8.60 -4.61 2.35
N ILE A 246 8.81 -5.63 3.19
CA ILE A 246 10.12 -6.19 3.49
C ILE A 246 10.29 -7.50 2.72
N ASP A 247 11.41 -7.63 2.00
CA ASP A 247 11.89 -8.88 1.41
C ASP A 247 13.11 -9.38 2.21
N PRO A 248 12.93 -10.35 3.14
CA PRO A 248 13.99 -10.86 3.98
C PRO A 248 15.14 -11.53 3.21
N LEU A 249 14.83 -12.11 2.05
CA LEU A 249 15.80 -12.84 1.23
C LEU A 249 16.68 -11.90 0.43
N LYS A 250 16.09 -10.84 -0.13
CA LYS A 250 16.83 -9.79 -0.86
C LYS A 250 17.48 -8.76 0.08
N ARG A 251 17.10 -8.76 1.36
CA ARG A 251 17.43 -7.71 2.34
C ARG A 251 17.08 -6.31 1.81
N GLN A 252 15.89 -6.20 1.26
CA GLN A 252 15.36 -4.96 0.69
C GLN A 252 14.01 -4.64 1.34
N ALA A 253 13.77 -3.35 1.55
CA ALA A 253 12.48 -2.81 1.90
C ALA A 253 12.00 -1.87 0.78
N ALA A 254 10.72 -1.92 0.45
CA ALA A 254 10.05 -0.93 -0.38
C ALA A 254 9.04 -0.17 0.50
N VAL A 255 8.93 1.13 0.30
CA VAL A 255 7.93 1.97 0.96
C VAL A 255 6.99 2.48 -0.11
N LEU A 256 5.78 1.92 -0.15
CA LEU A 256 4.69 2.44 -0.96
C LEU A 256 3.96 3.52 -0.16
N TYR A 257 3.85 4.71 -0.71
CA TYR A 257 3.26 5.88 -0.07
C TYR A 257 2.18 6.51 -0.94
N HIS A 258 1.11 7.00 -0.31
CA HIS A 258 0.16 7.93 -0.91
C HIS A 258 -0.43 8.88 0.13
N LYS A 259 -0.58 10.16 -0.22
CA LYS A 259 -1.32 11.17 0.57
C LYS A 259 -2.56 11.61 -0.21
N PHE A 260 -3.73 11.53 0.40
CA PHE A 260 -4.98 11.96 -0.24
C PHE A 260 -4.95 13.45 -0.64
N GLY A 261 -5.68 13.80 -1.70
CA GLY A 261 -5.80 15.14 -2.27
C GLY A 261 -5.83 15.14 -3.80
N GLY A 262 -5.96 16.32 -4.39
CA GLY A 262 -5.90 16.54 -5.84
C GLY A 262 -4.50 16.28 -6.43
N GLY A 263 -4.45 15.66 -7.62
CA GLY A 263 -3.22 15.33 -8.32
C GLY A 263 -2.25 16.51 -8.43
N VAL A 264 -0.95 16.25 -8.27
CA VAL A 264 0.10 17.27 -8.42
C VAL A 264 0.56 17.23 -9.87
N PHE A 265 0.10 18.22 -10.65
CA PHE A 265 0.48 18.39 -12.05
C PHE A 265 1.72 19.29 -12.12
N SER A 266 2.91 18.71 -11.95
CA SER A 266 4.18 19.34 -12.29
C SER A 266 4.80 18.72 -13.54
#